data_AF-A0A3M8AIK5-F1
#
_entry.id   AF-A0A3M8AIK5-F1
#
_cell.length_a   1.000
_cell.length_b   1.000
_cell.length_c   1.000
_cell.angle_alpha   90.00
_cell.angle_beta   90.00
_cell.angle_gamma   90.00
#
_symmetry.space_group_name_H-M   'P 1'
#
loop_
_entity.id
_entity.type
_entity.pdbx_description
1 polymer ?
#
loop_
_entity_poly.entity_id
_entity_poly.type
_entity_poly.pdbx_seq_one_letter_code
_entity_poly.pdbx_strand_id
1 'polypeptide(L)' 'MKSIVWFALGVATGFVVAHQVNQTAQGREFFADVDAKARAFGRAVADGYHAREAELRDAEAG' A
#
# COMPACT_ATOMS: atom_id res chain seq x y z
N MET A 1 -9.12 21.49 -15.18
CA MET A 1 -8.56 20.42 -16.05
C MET A 1 -7.03 20.38 -16.10
N LYS A 2 -6.32 21.52 -16.05
CA LYS A 2 -4.83 21.56 -16.09
C LYS A 2 -4.16 20.71 -14.99
N SER A 3 -4.71 20.71 -13.78
CA SER A 3 -4.16 19.96 -12.64
C SER A 3 -4.27 18.44 -12.82
N ILE A 4 -5.35 17.96 -13.44
CA ILE A 4 -5.51 16.54 -13.77
C ILE A 4 -4.49 16.13 -14.84
N VAL A 5 -4.26 16.98 -15.85
CA VAL A 5 -3.24 16.72 -16.88
C VAL A 5 -1.84 16.65 -16.26
N TRP A 6 -1.50 17.57 -15.36
CA TRP A 6 -0.22 17.54 -14.65
C TRP A 6 -0.07 16.32 -13.73
N PHE A 7 -1.15 15.96 -13.04
CA PHE A 7 -1.17 14.75 -12.22
C PHE A 7 -0.95 13.49 -13.07
N ALA A 8 -1.69 13.35 -14.17
CA ALA A 8 -1.56 12.22 -15.08
C ALA A 8 -0.15 12.13 -15.68
N LEU A 9 0.46 13.27 -16.03
CA LEU A 9 1.83 13.32 -16.50
C LEU A 9 2.82 12.83 -15.43
N GLY A 10 2.65 13.24 -14.18
CA GLY A 10 3.46 12.77 -13.06
C GLY A 10 3.33 11.27 -12.86
N VAL A 11 2.10 10.73 -12.87
CA VAL A 11 1.85 9.29 -12.74
C VAL A 11 2.49 8.51 -13.89
N ALA A 12 2.29 8.94 -15.14
CA ALA A 12 2.89 8.31 -16.30
C ALA A 12 4.43 8.29 -16.22
N THR A 13 5.03 9.41 -15.80
CA THR A 13 6.48 9.53 -15.65
C THR A 13 6.99 8.58 -14.56
N GLY A 14 6.34 8.54 -13.40
CA GLY A 14 6.69 7.63 -12.31
C GLY A 14 6.55 6.15 -12.70
N PHE A 15 5.50 5.82 -13.46
CA PHE A 15 5.29 4.45 -13.96
C PHE A 15 6.43 3.99 -14.88
N VAL A 16 6.87 4.83 -15.81
CA VAL A 16 8.00 4.49 -16.70
C VAL A 16 9.26 4.24 -15.89
N VAL A 17 9.57 5.08 -14.91
CA VAL A 17 10.73 4.89 -14.03
C VAL A 17 10.63 3.57 -13.25
N ALA A 18 9.47 3.30 -12.63
CA ALA A 18 9.24 2.07 -11.88
C ALA A 18 9.38 0.82 -12.77
N HIS A 19 8.86 0.89 -14.01
CA HIS A 19 8.98 -0.19 -14.99
C HIS A 19 10.44 -0.49 -15.32
N GLN A 20 11.24 0.54 -15.58
CA GLN A 20 12.68 0.38 -15.86
C GLN A 20 13.43 -0.22 -14.67
N VAL A 21 13.14 0.23 -13.45
CA VAL A 21 13.73 -0.34 -12.23
C VAL A 21 13.37 -1.83 -12.10
N ASN A 22 12.10 -2.19 -12.32
CA ASN A 22 11.60 -3.57 -12.23
C ASN A 22 12.18 -4.53 -13.29
N GLN A 23 12.76 -4.02 -14.38
CA GLN A 23 13.46 -4.89 -15.34
C GLN A 23 14.77 -5.45 -14.78
N THR A 24 15.36 -4.80 -13.77
CA THR A 24 16.59 -5.26 -13.10
C THR A 24 16.31 -6.29 -12.01
N ALA A 25 17.29 -7.13 -11.69
CA ALA A 25 17.16 -8.09 -10.59
C ALA A 25 16.99 -7.39 -9.22
N GLN A 26 17.80 -6.36 -8.95
CA GLN A 26 17.74 -5.56 -7.73
C GLN A 26 16.40 -4.84 -7.59
N GLY A 27 15.86 -4.28 -8.67
CA GLY A 27 14.56 -3.61 -8.65
C GLY A 27 13.41 -4.55 -8.34
N ARG A 28 13.43 -5.78 -8.89
CA ARG A 28 12.42 -6.80 -8.52
C ARG A 28 12.47 -7.14 -7.04
N GLU A 29 13.67 -7.31 -6.48
CA GLU A 29 13.85 -7.58 -5.05
C GLU A 29 13.36 -6.41 -4.19
N PHE A 30 13.67 -5.17 -4.57
CA PHE A 30 13.15 -3.97 -3.91
C PHE A 30 11.62 -3.95 -3.90
N PHE A 31 10.96 -4.16 -5.04
CA PHE A 31 9.50 -4.15 -5.10
C PHE A 31 8.88 -5.33 -4.33
N ALA A 32 9.54 -6.49 -4.28
CA ALA A 32 9.10 -7.61 -3.46
C ALA A 32 9.14 -7.29 -1.95
N ASP A 33 10.19 -6.61 -1.48
CA ASP A 33 10.27 -6.15 -0.07
C ASP A 33 9.18 -5.12 0.25
N VAL A 34 8.94 -4.17 -0.67
CA VAL A 34 7.86 -3.17 -0.52
C VAL A 34 6.50 -3.85 -0.45
N ASP A 35 6.21 -4.80 -1.32
CA ASP A 35 4.95 -5.56 -1.35
C ASP A 35 4.75 -6.38 -0.05
N ALA A 36 5.82 -7.04 0.44
CA ALA A 36 5.79 -7.76 1.71
C ALA A 36 5.45 -6.84 2.90
N LYS A 37 6.07 -5.66 2.95
CA LYS A 37 5.83 -4.65 4.00
C LYS A 37 4.41 -4.08 3.92
N ALA A 38 3.92 -3.80 2.72
CA ALA A 38 2.56 -3.31 2.52
C ALA A 38 1.52 -4.33 3.01
N ARG A 39 1.71 -5.63 2.72
CA ARG A 39 0.84 -6.70 3.24
C ARG A 39 0.93 -6.87 4.75
N ALA A 40 2.13 -6.76 5.32
CA ALA A 40 2.31 -6.83 6.76
C ALA A 40 1.59 -5.67 7.47
N PHE A 41 1.75 -4.45 6.95
CA PHE A 41 1.05 -3.28 7.43
C PHE A 41 -0.47 -3.44 7.33
N GLY A 42 -0.99 -3.85 6.17
CA GLY A 42 -2.43 -4.05 5.97
C GLY A 42 -3.03 -5.07 6.93
N ARG A 43 -2.32 -6.18 7.19
CA ARG A 43 -2.73 -7.17 8.21
C ARG A 43 -2.76 -6.56 9.61
N ALA A 44 -1.69 -5.87 10.02
CA ALA A 44 -1.63 -5.24 11.33
C ALA A 44 -2.76 -4.21 11.55
N VAL A 45 -3.12 -3.46 10.51
CA VAL A 45 -4.26 -2.53 10.54
C VAL A 45 -5.57 -3.30 10.71
N ALA A 46 -5.81 -4.33 9.90
CA ALA A 46 -7.03 -5.14 9.98
C ALA A 46 -7.18 -5.83 11.35
N ASP A 47 -6.10 -6.42 11.87
CA ASP A 47 -6.06 -7.04 13.19
C ASP A 47 -6.40 -6.01 14.28
N GLY A 48 -5.86 -4.80 14.17
CA GLY A 48 -6.17 -3.69 15.08
C GLY A 48 -7.65 -3.28 15.04
N TYR A 49 -8.26 -3.19 13.86
CA TYR A 49 -9.69 -2.92 13.72
C TYR A 49 -10.55 -4.02 14.35
N HIS A 50 -10.25 -5.28 14.07
CA HIS A 50 -11.00 -6.42 14.64
C HIS A 50 -10.86 -6.52 16.16
N ALA A 51 -9.67 -6.24 16.71
CA ALA A 51 -9.48 -6.17 18.15
C ALA A 51 -10.38 -5.09 18.79
N ARG A 52 -10.50 -3.92 18.16
CA ARG A 52 -11.41 -2.86 18.62
C ARG A 52 -12.88 -3.26 18.49
N GLU A 53 -13.28 -3.91 17.42
CA GLU A 53 -14.66 -4.41 17.28
C GLU A 53 -15.01 -5.50 18.29
N ALA A 54 -14.04 -6.34 18.69
CA ALA A 54 -14.23 -7.32 19.75
C ALA A 54 -14.40 -6.64 21.12
N GLU A 55 -13.53 -5.69 21.45
CA GLU A 55 -13.64 -4.90 22.69
C GLU A 55 -14.97 -4.14 22.79
N LEU A 56 -15.46 -3.55 21.69
CA LEU A 56 -16.73 -2.83 21.67
C LEU A 56 -17.93 -3.78 21.85
N ARG A 57 -17.92 -4.95 21.19
CA ARG A 57 -19.00 -5.95 21.35
C ARG A 57 -19.02 -6.55 22.76
N ASP A 58 -17.86 -6.82 23.35
CA ASP A 58 -17.76 -7.31 24.73
C ASP A 58 -18.25 -6.24 25.73
N ALA A 59 -17.98 -4.96 25.48
CA ALA A 59 -18.45 -3.85 26.30
C ALA A 59 -19.97 -3.58 26.17
N GLU A 60 -20.58 -3.89 25.02
CA GLU A 60 -22.03 -3.76 24.80
C GLU A 60 -22.81 -4.98 25.33
N ALA A 61 -22.18 -6.15 25.44
CA ALA A 61 -22.81 -7.39 25.89
C ALA A 61 -22.81 -7.60 27.42
N GLY A 62 -22.06 -6.80 28.17
CA GLY A 62 -21.98 -6.83 29.64
C GLY A 62 -22.80 -5.73 30.31
#